data_AF-A0A3D6DV38-F1
#
_entry.id   AF-A0A3D6DV38-F1
#
_cell.length_a   1.000
_cell.length_b   1.000
_cell.length_c   1.000
_cell.angle_alpha   90.00
_cell.angle_beta   90.00
_cell.angle_gamma   90.00
#
_symmetry.space_group_name_H-M   'P 1'
#
loop_
_entity.id
_entity.type
_entity.pdbx_description
1 polymer ?
#
loop_
_entity_poly.entity_id
_entity_poly.type
_entity_poly.pdbx_seq_one_letter_code
_entity_poly.pdbx_strand_id
1 'polypeptide(L)'
;MVMIRHLRIVLIFALAACGSPPKMPAQAPDEQPTAQETAPQADSPESPESPESPESPQLGYWRYKIIAAANAEWVYFGQQTVVIDGDDESIPRVGIWEDDDHDHSDRINQYWRAVGKYRLSGYDCREPWSAAFISWIMQTAGVPKDLFPPSSAHRLYLNRLLANAHDPFAVFMPHTIQQYKPQPGDLICATRSKVEPQELVETLPDSLNSRLHCDIVVQTDGRTLQAIGGNVRNSVSKTILTLSPDGYLQYAGQRPWFLIIENRLD
;
A
#
# COMPACT_ATOMS: atom_id res chain seq x y z
N MET A 1 0.73 -53.44 19.51
CA MET A 1 0.76 -51.98 19.74
C MET A 1 1.45 -51.35 18.55
N VAL A 2 0.69 -50.90 17.54
CA VAL A 2 1.22 -50.41 16.26
C VAL A 2 1.04 -48.89 16.23
N MET A 3 2.14 -48.14 16.16
CA MET A 3 2.15 -46.68 16.05
C MET A 3 1.73 -46.26 14.64
N ILE A 4 0.59 -45.58 14.52
CA ILE A 4 0.14 -44.95 13.28
C ILE A 4 0.79 -43.56 13.20
N ARG A 5 1.70 -43.40 12.23
CA ARG A 5 2.29 -42.10 11.86
C ARG A 5 1.24 -41.31 11.08
N HIS A 6 0.78 -40.19 11.64
CA HIS A 6 -0.09 -39.26 10.92
C HIS A 6 0.71 -38.53 9.82
N LEU A 7 0.44 -38.89 8.57
CA LEU A 7 0.93 -38.19 7.39
C LEU A 7 0.11 -36.90 7.24
N ARG A 8 0.71 -35.74 7.53
CA ARG A 8 0.10 -34.43 7.24
C ARG A 8 0.19 -34.18 5.73
N ILE A 9 -0.93 -34.35 5.03
CA ILE A 9 -1.07 -33.98 3.62
C ILE A 9 -1.12 -32.44 3.55
N VAL A 10 -0.11 -31.83 2.95
CA VAL A 10 -0.12 -30.41 2.57
C VAL A 10 -0.96 -30.28 1.30
N LEU A 11 -2.13 -29.67 1.42
CA LEU A 11 -2.99 -29.36 0.28
C LEU A 11 -2.38 -28.15 -0.46
N ILE A 12 -1.78 -28.41 -1.63
CA ILE A 12 -1.36 -27.37 -2.57
C ILE A 12 -2.63 -26.93 -3.31
N PHE A 13 -3.15 -25.74 -3.00
CA PHE A 13 -4.18 -25.12 -3.83
C PHE A 13 -3.52 -24.63 -5.13
N ALA A 14 -3.70 -25.41 -6.19
CA ALA A 14 -3.49 -24.96 -7.56
C ALA A 14 -4.51 -23.85 -7.87
N LEU A 15 -4.02 -22.73 -8.42
CA LEU A 15 -4.81 -21.62 -8.93
C LEU A 15 -5.80 -22.15 -9.97
N ALA A 16 -7.09 -22.00 -9.66
CA ALA A 16 -8.18 -22.34 -10.56
C ALA A 16 -8.32 -21.29 -11.66
N ALA A 17 -8.69 -21.79 -12.84
CA ALA A 17 -8.79 -21.12 -14.12
C ALA A 17 -9.81 -19.97 -14.16
N CYS A 18 -9.61 -19.10 -15.15
CA CYS A 18 -10.45 -17.97 -15.54
C CYS A 18 -11.96 -18.30 -15.48
N GLY A 19 -12.70 -17.55 -14.67
CA GLY A 19 -14.16 -17.56 -14.66
C GLY A 19 -14.70 -16.31 -15.34
N SER A 20 -15.42 -16.47 -16.45
CA SER A 20 -16.15 -15.37 -17.08
C SER A 20 -17.36 -14.95 -16.22
N PRO A 21 -17.63 -13.64 -16.07
CA PRO A 21 -18.78 -13.17 -15.29
C PRO A 21 -20.12 -13.34 -16.05
N PRO A 22 -21.23 -13.61 -15.35
CA PRO A 22 -22.56 -13.61 -15.96
C PRO A 22 -23.06 -12.18 -16.23
N LYS A 23 -23.68 -11.97 -17.39
CA LYS A 23 -24.34 -10.71 -17.80
C LYS A 23 -25.58 -10.43 -16.93
N MET A 24 -25.66 -9.24 -16.35
CA MET A 24 -26.91 -8.69 -15.81
C MET A 24 -27.46 -7.55 -16.70
N PRO A 25 -28.79 -7.42 -16.84
CA PRO A 25 -29.45 -6.48 -17.74
C PRO A 25 -29.49 -5.03 -17.21
N ALA A 26 -29.53 -4.10 -18.15
CA ALA A 26 -29.53 -2.65 -17.98
C ALA A 26 -30.75 -2.11 -17.21
N GLN A 27 -30.53 -1.10 -16.36
CA GLN A 27 -31.58 -0.24 -15.81
C GLN A 27 -31.54 1.14 -16.49
N ALA A 28 -32.74 1.64 -16.78
CA ALA A 28 -33.03 2.91 -17.44
C ALA A 28 -32.92 4.11 -16.47
N PRO A 29 -32.85 5.36 -16.97
CA PRO A 29 -32.36 6.52 -16.23
C PRO A 29 -33.46 7.21 -15.41
N ASP A 30 -33.15 7.60 -14.17
CA ASP A 30 -34.01 8.44 -13.35
C ASP A 30 -33.63 9.93 -13.45
N GLU A 31 -34.68 10.73 -13.55
CA GLU A 31 -34.74 12.15 -13.91
C GLU A 31 -34.19 13.11 -12.83
N GLN A 32 -33.59 14.22 -13.30
CA GLN A 32 -33.22 15.38 -12.48
C GLN A 32 -34.46 16.20 -12.09
N PRO A 33 -34.52 16.75 -10.86
CA PRO A 33 -35.36 17.90 -10.57
C PRO A 33 -34.60 19.22 -10.74
N THR A 34 -35.24 20.07 -11.53
CA THR A 34 -34.99 21.46 -11.90
C THR A 34 -34.65 22.39 -10.72
N ALA A 35 -33.75 23.33 -10.99
CA ALA A 35 -33.41 24.47 -10.13
C ALA A 35 -34.62 25.42 -9.93
N GLN A 36 -34.77 25.96 -8.71
CA GLN A 36 -35.58 27.13 -8.45
C GLN A 36 -34.80 28.20 -7.69
N GLU A 37 -35.16 29.42 -8.05
CA GLU A 37 -34.45 30.69 -7.95
C GLU A 37 -34.64 31.39 -6.59
N THR A 38 -33.70 32.28 -6.29
CA THR A 38 -33.38 32.92 -5.01
C THR A 38 -34.31 34.09 -4.63
N ALA A 39 -34.56 34.32 -3.32
CA ALA A 39 -34.60 35.63 -2.62
C ALA A 39 -35.19 35.49 -1.18
N PRO A 40 -35.05 36.49 -0.29
CA PRO A 40 -33.83 37.11 0.25
C PRO A 40 -33.66 36.86 1.77
N GLN A 41 -32.45 37.13 2.27
CA GLN A 41 -32.03 36.93 3.66
C GLN A 41 -32.85 37.74 4.68
N ALA A 42 -33.18 37.08 5.80
CA ALA A 42 -33.60 37.72 7.04
C ALA A 42 -32.65 37.29 8.17
N ASP A 43 -32.17 38.28 8.92
CA ASP A 43 -31.27 38.14 10.07
C ASP A 43 -31.76 37.09 11.08
N SER A 44 -30.85 36.23 11.54
CA SER A 44 -31.01 35.39 12.72
C SER A 44 -29.63 35.11 13.34
N PRO A 45 -29.57 35.00 14.68
CA PRO A 45 -28.38 35.32 15.46
C PRO A 45 -27.30 34.24 15.45
N GLU A 46 -26.08 34.69 15.74
CA GLU A 46 -24.84 33.95 15.97
C GLU A 46 -25.05 32.56 16.59
N SER A 47 -24.75 31.52 15.82
CA SER A 47 -24.69 30.14 16.28
C SER A 47 -23.47 29.97 17.21
N PRO A 48 -23.60 29.25 18.34
CA PRO A 48 -22.46 29.00 19.22
C PRO A 48 -21.44 28.11 18.50
N GLU A 49 -20.17 28.52 18.55
CA GLU A 49 -19.02 27.77 18.01
C GLU A 49 -19.07 26.31 18.46
N SER A 50 -19.05 25.41 17.47
CA SER A 50 -18.92 23.97 17.72
C SER A 50 -17.54 23.70 18.32
N PRO A 51 -17.39 22.76 19.27
CA PRO A 51 -16.09 22.49 19.88
C PRO A 51 -15.13 21.97 18.80
N GLU A 52 -13.98 22.63 18.65
CA GLU A 52 -12.90 22.22 17.76
C GLU A 52 -12.57 20.74 18.02
N SER A 53 -12.88 19.89 17.03
CA SER A 53 -12.34 18.54 16.94
C SER A 53 -10.81 18.62 16.93
N PRO A 54 -10.08 17.78 17.69
CA PRO A 54 -8.63 17.86 17.75
C PRO A 54 -8.06 17.76 16.34
N GLU A 55 -7.42 18.84 15.87
CA GLU A 55 -6.81 18.90 14.55
C GLU A 55 -5.80 17.75 14.42
N SER A 56 -6.06 16.81 13.51
CA SER A 56 -5.04 15.86 13.11
C SER A 56 -3.82 16.64 12.62
N PRO A 57 -2.57 16.27 12.98
CA PRO A 57 -1.39 16.99 12.54
C PRO A 57 -1.44 17.19 11.03
N GLN A 58 -1.36 18.45 10.59
CA GLN A 58 -1.31 18.77 9.17
C GLN A 58 -0.06 18.09 8.59
N LEU A 59 -0.26 17.16 7.67
CA LEU A 59 0.84 16.51 6.97
C LEU A 59 1.60 17.58 6.17
N GLY A 60 2.92 17.50 6.14
CA GLY A 60 3.67 18.36 5.25
C GLY A 60 3.45 17.99 3.78
N TYR A 61 3.99 18.84 2.89
CA TYR A 61 3.69 18.82 1.47
C TYR A 61 3.96 17.47 0.81
N TRP A 62 5.12 16.87 1.05
CA TRP A 62 5.51 15.65 0.36
C TRP A 62 4.74 14.44 0.86
N ARG A 63 4.60 14.31 2.18
CA ARG A 63 3.77 13.25 2.78
C ARG A 63 2.33 13.30 2.27
N TYR A 64 1.74 14.51 2.22
CA TYR A 64 0.40 14.69 1.65
C TYR A 64 0.33 14.24 0.18
N LYS A 65 1.26 14.68 -0.68
CA LYS A 65 1.26 14.36 -2.11
C LYS A 65 1.43 12.86 -2.38
N ILE A 66 2.29 12.19 -1.61
CA ILE A 66 2.51 10.73 -1.68
C ILE A 66 1.22 9.98 -1.33
N ILE A 67 0.59 10.34 -0.22
CA ILE A 67 -0.64 9.70 0.25
C ILE A 67 -1.80 9.97 -0.70
N ALA A 68 -1.92 11.20 -1.23
CA ALA A 68 -2.95 11.56 -2.20
C ALA A 68 -2.82 10.73 -3.49
N ALA A 69 -1.59 10.59 -4.02
CA ALA A 69 -1.34 9.76 -5.19
C ALA A 69 -1.66 8.28 -4.93
N ALA A 70 -1.27 7.74 -3.77
CA ALA A 70 -1.57 6.35 -3.42
C ALA A 70 -3.09 6.09 -3.29
N ASN A 71 -3.83 7.01 -2.65
CA ASN A 71 -5.28 6.90 -2.54
C ASN A 71 -5.98 7.03 -3.90
N ALA A 72 -5.48 7.89 -4.80
CA ALA A 72 -6.04 8.02 -6.13
C ALA A 72 -5.94 6.71 -6.93
N GLU A 73 -4.79 6.03 -6.89
CA GLU A 73 -4.65 4.72 -7.54
C GLU A 73 -5.49 3.64 -6.85
N TRP A 74 -5.59 3.64 -5.52
CA TRP A 74 -6.49 2.71 -4.82
C TRP A 74 -7.96 2.92 -5.21
N VAL A 75 -8.40 4.17 -5.39
CA VAL A 75 -9.74 4.47 -5.89
C VAL A 75 -9.90 4.01 -7.35
N TYR A 76 -8.89 4.25 -8.19
CA TYR A 76 -8.90 3.83 -9.59
C TYR A 76 -9.07 2.32 -9.74
N PHE A 77 -8.35 1.52 -8.96
CA PHE A 77 -8.46 0.05 -8.91
C PHE A 77 -9.70 -0.45 -8.14
N GLY A 78 -10.70 0.40 -7.98
CA GLY A 78 -11.95 0.05 -7.34
C GLY A 78 -11.74 -0.39 -5.91
N GLN A 79 -10.94 0.33 -5.11
CA GLN A 79 -10.83 0.30 -3.65
C GLN A 79 -10.74 -1.10 -2.98
N GLN A 80 -9.92 -2.01 -3.51
CA GLN A 80 -9.69 -3.32 -2.87
C GLN A 80 -9.19 -3.14 -1.42
N THR A 81 -9.82 -3.82 -0.46
CA THR A 81 -9.45 -3.74 0.95
C THR A 81 -9.10 -5.12 1.48
N VAL A 82 -7.92 -5.22 2.07
CA VAL A 82 -7.39 -6.41 2.74
C VAL A 82 -7.29 -6.09 4.23
N VAL A 83 -7.69 -7.01 5.09
CA VAL A 83 -7.53 -6.89 6.54
C VAL A 83 -6.63 -8.02 7.01
N ILE A 84 -5.58 -7.66 7.75
CA ILE A 84 -4.69 -8.62 8.42
C ILE A 84 -4.81 -8.38 9.92
N ASP A 85 -5.28 -9.40 10.63
CA ASP A 85 -5.37 -9.41 12.08
C ASP A 85 -4.64 -10.63 12.63
N GLY A 86 -3.45 -10.40 13.19
CA GLY A 86 -2.52 -11.49 13.53
C GLY A 86 -2.14 -12.32 12.30
N ASP A 87 -2.52 -13.60 12.31
CA ASP A 87 -2.26 -14.54 11.22
C ASP A 87 -3.42 -14.66 10.22
N ASP A 88 -4.57 -14.06 10.53
CA ASP A 88 -5.76 -14.12 9.69
C ASP A 88 -5.72 -13.00 8.64
N GLU A 89 -6.00 -13.37 7.39
CA GLU A 89 -6.15 -12.42 6.29
C GLU A 89 -7.54 -12.57 5.66
N SER A 90 -8.21 -11.45 5.41
CA SER A 90 -9.48 -11.40 4.70
C SER A 90 -9.50 -10.27 3.66
N ILE A 91 -10.37 -10.40 2.66
CA ILE A 91 -10.58 -9.40 1.61
C ILE A 91 -12.06 -8.99 1.66
N PRO A 92 -12.46 -8.13 2.61
CA PRO A 92 -13.86 -7.71 2.75
C PRO A 92 -14.39 -6.94 1.53
N ARG A 93 -13.50 -6.40 0.69
CA ARG A 93 -13.88 -5.71 -0.54
C ARG A 93 -12.89 -6.06 -1.64
N VAL A 94 -13.37 -6.76 -2.67
CA VAL A 94 -12.60 -7.08 -3.88
C VAL A 94 -12.67 -5.88 -4.82
N GLY A 95 -11.51 -5.46 -5.33
CA GLY A 95 -11.41 -4.39 -6.34
C GLY A 95 -11.17 -4.98 -7.72
N ILE A 96 -10.59 -4.16 -8.61
CA ILE A 96 -10.27 -4.54 -9.98
C ILE A 96 -8.86 -5.12 -10.01
N TRP A 97 -8.68 -6.28 -10.64
CA TRP A 97 -7.41 -6.96 -10.73
C TRP A 97 -6.61 -6.54 -11.97
N GLU A 98 -5.31 -6.82 -11.93
CA GLU A 98 -4.31 -6.42 -12.92
C GLU A 98 -4.63 -6.83 -14.37
N ASP A 99 -5.42 -7.89 -14.55
CA ASP A 99 -5.77 -8.48 -15.85
C ASP A 99 -7.28 -8.50 -16.14
N ASP A 100 -8.10 -7.87 -15.29
CA ASP A 100 -9.56 -7.83 -15.46
C ASP A 100 -9.97 -7.11 -16.76
N ASP A 101 -9.29 -6.00 -17.08
CA ASP A 101 -9.53 -5.22 -18.28
C ASP A 101 -8.26 -4.52 -18.83
N HIS A 102 -8.40 -3.96 -20.03
CA HIS A 102 -7.30 -3.30 -20.72
C HIS A 102 -6.83 -2.02 -20.02
N ASP A 103 -7.74 -1.23 -19.43
CA ASP A 103 -7.43 0.08 -18.86
C ASP A 103 -6.60 -0.05 -17.57
N HIS A 104 -6.89 -1.06 -16.75
CA HIS A 104 -6.13 -1.37 -15.54
C HIS A 104 -4.78 -2.03 -15.87
N SER A 105 -4.76 -2.91 -16.86
CA SER A 105 -3.51 -3.50 -17.35
C SER A 105 -2.57 -2.45 -17.98
N ASP A 106 -3.12 -1.49 -18.73
CA ASP A 106 -2.36 -0.35 -19.28
C ASP A 106 -1.93 0.63 -18.19
N ARG A 107 -2.76 0.87 -17.16
CA ARG A 107 -2.34 1.63 -15.97
C ARG A 107 -1.10 1.01 -15.32
N ILE A 108 -1.04 -0.32 -15.21
CA ILE A 108 0.16 -1.03 -14.72
C ILE A 108 1.34 -0.89 -15.70
N ASN A 109 1.09 -0.87 -17.02
CA ASN A 109 2.15 -0.54 -17.99
C ASN A 109 2.76 0.85 -17.72
N GLN A 110 1.96 1.84 -17.32
CA GLN A 110 2.47 3.17 -16.95
C GLN A 110 3.39 3.09 -15.72
N TYR A 111 3.05 2.28 -14.71
CA TYR A 111 3.94 2.02 -13.56
C TYR A 111 5.28 1.42 -14.02
N TRP A 112 5.23 0.42 -14.91
CA TRP A 112 6.43 -0.20 -15.46
C TRP A 112 7.30 0.76 -16.27
N ARG A 113 6.69 1.66 -17.06
CA ARG A 113 7.40 2.71 -17.80
C ARG A 113 8.13 3.67 -16.87
N ALA A 114 7.57 3.99 -15.71
CA ALA A 114 8.22 4.83 -14.69
C ALA A 114 9.55 4.26 -14.19
N VAL A 115 9.80 2.97 -14.40
CA VAL A 115 11.05 2.25 -14.03
C VAL A 115 11.76 1.66 -15.25
N GLY A 116 11.45 2.15 -16.46
CA GLY A 116 12.14 1.80 -17.71
C GLY A 116 11.76 0.43 -18.31
N LYS A 117 10.65 -0.18 -17.87
CA LYS A 117 10.18 -1.51 -18.33
C LYS A 117 9.01 -1.40 -19.31
N TYR A 118 9.24 -0.77 -20.45
CA TYR A 118 8.19 -0.40 -21.42
C TYR A 118 7.31 -1.54 -21.97
N ARG A 119 7.76 -2.78 -21.90
CA ARG A 119 7.09 -3.95 -22.48
C ARG A 119 6.19 -4.71 -21.51
N LEU A 120 6.23 -4.39 -20.21
CA LEU A 120 5.46 -5.09 -19.18
C LEU A 120 4.14 -4.40 -18.91
N SER A 121 3.09 -5.14 -18.64
CA SER A 121 1.73 -4.68 -18.35
C SER A 121 1.11 -5.47 -17.19
N GLY A 122 -0.16 -5.23 -16.88
CA GLY A 122 -0.91 -6.07 -15.93
C GLY A 122 -1.11 -7.51 -16.41
N TYR A 123 -1.01 -7.77 -17.72
CA TYR A 123 -1.10 -9.13 -18.28
C TYR A 123 0.16 -9.97 -18.04
N ASP A 124 1.27 -9.36 -17.63
CA ASP A 124 2.50 -10.07 -17.28
C ASP A 124 2.45 -10.57 -15.83
N CYS A 125 1.44 -11.37 -15.47
CA CYS A 125 1.09 -11.75 -14.09
C CYS A 125 2.18 -12.52 -13.29
N ARG A 126 3.31 -12.84 -13.93
CA ARG A 126 4.48 -13.43 -13.26
C ARG A 126 5.46 -12.38 -12.75
N GLU A 127 5.34 -11.14 -13.22
CA GLU A 127 6.21 -10.03 -12.89
C GLU A 127 5.55 -9.17 -11.78
N PRO A 128 6.07 -9.20 -10.54
CA PRO A 128 5.49 -8.43 -9.46
C PRO A 128 5.76 -6.93 -9.66
N TRP A 129 4.71 -6.14 -9.83
CA TRP A 129 4.80 -4.71 -10.13
C TRP A 129 4.76 -3.80 -8.89
N SER A 130 4.82 -4.36 -7.68
CA SER A 130 4.74 -3.59 -6.42
C SER A 130 5.85 -2.52 -6.29
N ALA A 131 7.08 -2.81 -6.72
CA ALA A 131 8.17 -1.83 -6.69
C ALA A 131 8.02 -0.73 -7.76
N ALA A 132 7.50 -1.09 -8.92
CA ALA A 132 7.17 -0.15 -9.99
C ALA A 132 6.04 0.81 -9.54
N PHE A 133 5.03 0.29 -8.84
CA PHE A 133 3.97 1.07 -8.23
C PHE A 133 4.51 2.10 -7.21
N ILE A 134 5.33 1.69 -6.24
CA ILE A 134 5.92 2.65 -5.27
C ILE A 134 6.73 3.73 -6.01
N SER A 135 7.52 3.33 -7.01
CA SER A 135 8.29 4.27 -7.84
C SER A 135 7.41 5.23 -8.65
N TRP A 136 6.24 4.77 -9.11
CA TRP A 136 5.24 5.60 -9.77
C TRP A 136 4.62 6.61 -8.80
N ILE A 137 4.24 6.17 -7.60
CA ILE A 137 3.66 7.06 -6.58
C ILE A 137 4.66 8.16 -6.18
N MET A 138 5.91 7.81 -5.90
CA MET A 138 6.96 8.78 -5.56
C MET A 138 7.16 9.81 -6.68
N GLN A 139 7.23 9.37 -7.94
CA GLN A 139 7.35 10.27 -9.10
C GLN A 139 6.10 11.15 -9.29
N THR A 140 4.90 10.60 -9.11
CA THR A 140 3.62 11.31 -9.24
C THR A 140 3.45 12.37 -8.15
N ALA A 141 3.91 12.06 -6.94
CA ALA A 141 3.97 13.03 -5.85
C ALA A 141 4.94 14.17 -6.18
N GLY A 142 5.98 13.90 -6.97
CA GLY A 142 7.03 14.81 -7.42
C GLY A 142 8.38 14.60 -6.72
N VAL A 143 8.54 13.52 -5.94
CA VAL A 143 9.73 13.27 -5.11
C VAL A 143 10.97 13.21 -6.03
N PRO A 144 12.02 14.00 -5.73
CA PRO A 144 13.24 13.99 -6.54
C PRO A 144 13.87 12.60 -6.65
N LYS A 145 14.28 12.22 -7.86
CA LYS A 145 14.82 10.87 -8.18
C LYS A 145 16.14 10.57 -7.49
N ASP A 146 16.89 11.59 -7.11
CA ASP A 146 18.12 11.48 -6.32
C ASP A 146 17.85 11.11 -4.86
N LEU A 147 16.69 11.53 -4.32
CA LEU A 147 16.23 11.16 -2.98
C LEU A 147 15.56 9.77 -2.98
N PHE A 148 14.70 9.49 -3.97
CA PHE A 148 14.08 8.17 -4.15
C PHE A 148 14.27 7.67 -5.60
N PRO A 149 15.28 6.82 -5.88
CA PRO A 149 15.53 6.34 -7.24
C PRO A 149 14.44 5.34 -7.67
N PRO A 150 13.74 5.59 -8.79
CA PRO A 150 12.78 4.64 -9.33
C PRO A 150 13.44 3.29 -9.63
N SER A 151 12.77 2.19 -9.28
CA SER A 151 13.28 0.85 -9.54
C SER A 151 12.19 -0.20 -9.71
N SER A 152 12.46 -1.19 -10.57
CA SER A 152 11.59 -2.35 -10.76
C SER A 152 11.67 -3.39 -9.63
N ALA A 153 12.53 -3.19 -8.61
CA ALA A 153 12.66 -4.12 -7.48
C ALA A 153 12.87 -3.36 -6.16
N HIS A 154 12.14 -3.75 -5.12
CA HIS A 154 12.19 -3.12 -3.80
C HIS A 154 13.61 -3.06 -3.23
N ARG A 155 14.36 -4.17 -3.35
CA ARG A 155 15.73 -4.29 -2.85
C ARG A 155 16.65 -3.17 -3.33
N LEU A 156 16.51 -2.73 -4.57
CA LEU A 156 17.44 -1.80 -5.21
C LEU A 156 17.37 -0.40 -4.59
N TYR A 157 16.17 0.15 -4.42
CA TYR A 157 16.04 1.43 -3.74
C TYR A 157 16.27 1.26 -2.24
N LEU A 158 15.80 0.17 -1.60
CA LEU A 158 16.01 -0.06 -0.16
C LEU A 158 17.50 -0.12 0.19
N ASN A 159 18.33 -0.79 -0.60
CA ASN A 159 19.78 -0.83 -0.37
C ASN A 159 20.42 0.57 -0.45
N ARG A 160 19.94 1.45 -1.33
CA ARG A 160 20.42 2.84 -1.36
C ARG A 160 20.02 3.60 -0.10
N LEU A 161 18.78 3.43 0.37
CA LEU A 161 18.30 4.09 1.58
C LEU A 161 19.04 3.58 2.83
N LEU A 162 19.27 2.27 2.92
CA LEU A 162 20.05 1.64 4.00
C LEU A 162 21.51 2.11 4.01
N ALA A 163 22.16 2.18 2.85
CA ALA A 163 23.53 2.69 2.74
C ALA A 163 23.66 4.16 3.14
N ASN A 164 22.58 4.94 3.00
CA ASN A 164 22.54 6.36 3.36
C ASN A 164 22.08 6.60 4.81
N ALA A 165 21.79 5.56 5.59
CA ALA A 165 21.23 5.71 6.95
C ALA A 165 22.14 6.45 7.94
N HIS A 166 23.46 6.48 7.68
CA HIS A 166 24.43 7.21 8.50
C HIS A 166 24.49 8.71 8.21
N ASP A 167 23.88 9.17 7.11
CA ASP A 167 23.81 10.59 6.79
C ASP A 167 22.79 11.27 7.71
N PRO A 168 23.19 12.26 8.55
CA PRO A 168 22.26 12.98 9.42
C PRO A 168 21.18 13.75 8.64
N PHE A 169 21.37 14.00 7.35
CA PHE A 169 20.41 14.66 6.46
C PHE A 169 19.61 13.68 5.60
N ALA A 170 19.70 12.37 5.84
CA ALA A 170 18.89 11.38 5.14
C ALA A 170 17.40 11.66 5.37
N VAL A 171 16.70 11.97 4.28
CA VAL A 171 15.24 12.22 4.26
C VAL A 171 14.41 10.95 4.29
N PHE A 172 15.04 9.78 4.08
CA PHE A 172 14.41 8.48 4.20
C PHE A 172 15.25 7.65 5.18
N MET A 173 14.77 7.53 6.42
CA MET A 173 15.50 6.87 7.49
C MET A 173 14.96 5.45 7.72
N PRO A 174 15.77 4.39 7.55
CA PRO A 174 15.34 3.04 7.88
C PRO A 174 15.28 2.81 9.39
N HIS A 175 14.28 2.03 9.82
CA HIS A 175 14.09 1.57 11.21
C HIS A 175 13.62 0.13 11.22
N THR A 176 13.99 -0.64 12.25
CA THR A 176 13.29 -1.91 12.51
C THR A 176 11.87 -1.63 13.02
N ILE A 177 10.97 -2.60 12.88
CA ILE A 177 9.58 -2.46 13.35
C ILE A 177 9.46 -2.33 14.87
N GLN A 178 10.52 -2.63 15.64
CA GLN A 178 10.56 -2.46 17.09
C GLN A 178 11.07 -1.08 17.53
N GLN A 179 11.76 -0.34 16.65
CA GLN A 179 12.42 0.92 16.99
C GLN A 179 11.55 2.16 16.70
N TYR A 180 10.61 2.04 15.76
CA TYR A 180 9.88 3.18 15.24
C TYR A 180 8.40 2.85 15.02
N LYS A 181 7.52 3.80 15.36
CA LYS A 181 6.08 3.69 15.15
C LYS A 181 5.73 4.32 13.81
N PRO A 182 5.19 3.55 12.85
CA PRO A 182 4.92 4.05 11.50
C PRO A 182 3.93 5.23 11.52
N GLN A 183 4.22 6.23 10.69
CA GLN A 183 3.42 7.43 10.48
C GLN A 183 2.93 7.52 9.02
N PRO A 184 1.86 8.28 8.75
CA PRO A 184 1.41 8.50 7.37
C PRO A 184 2.53 9.12 6.51
N GLY A 185 2.78 8.51 5.36
CA GLY A 185 3.84 8.88 4.41
C GLY A 185 5.06 7.96 4.45
N ASP A 186 5.18 7.11 5.48
CA ASP A 186 6.26 6.13 5.60
C ASP A 186 6.07 4.93 4.65
N LEU A 187 7.14 4.18 4.38
CA LEU A 187 7.04 2.87 3.77
C LEU A 187 7.17 1.78 4.82
N ILE A 188 6.31 0.75 4.73
CA ILE A 188 6.45 -0.46 5.53
C ILE A 188 6.78 -1.61 4.60
N CYS A 189 7.75 -2.44 4.97
CA CYS A 189 8.27 -3.48 4.10
C CYS A 189 8.22 -4.85 4.78
N ALA A 190 7.71 -5.83 4.04
CA ALA A 190 7.65 -7.23 4.41
C ALA A 190 8.60 -8.07 3.56
N THR A 191 9.00 -9.20 4.11
CA THR A 191 9.73 -10.24 3.39
C THR A 191 8.87 -11.50 3.27
N ARG A 192 9.21 -12.46 2.41
CA ARG A 192 8.66 -13.83 2.46
C ARG A 192 9.64 -14.82 3.08
N SER A 193 10.76 -14.33 3.58
CA SER A 193 11.77 -15.12 4.26
C SER A 193 11.45 -15.22 5.74
N LYS A 194 11.80 -16.34 6.38
CA LYS A 194 11.70 -16.53 7.85
C LYS A 194 12.74 -15.73 8.63
N VAL A 195 13.31 -14.68 8.02
CA VAL A 195 14.32 -13.86 8.67
C VAL A 195 13.55 -12.79 9.44
N GLU A 196 13.76 -12.77 10.74
CA GLU A 196 13.42 -11.64 11.60
C GLU A 196 14.70 -10.81 11.76
N PRO A 197 14.90 -9.74 11.00
CA PRO A 197 16.02 -8.84 11.20
C PRO A 197 15.79 -8.14 12.54
N GLN A 198 16.51 -8.59 13.55
CA GLN A 198 16.53 -7.94 14.87
C GLN A 198 17.29 -6.61 14.82
N GLU A 199 18.10 -6.42 13.77
CA GLU A 199 18.93 -5.24 13.55
C GLU A 199 18.84 -4.80 12.08
N LEU A 200 19.02 -3.50 11.84
CA LEU A 200 19.18 -2.96 10.50
C LEU A 200 20.49 -3.47 9.89
N VAL A 201 20.41 -3.91 8.64
CA VAL A 201 21.59 -4.27 7.85
C VAL A 201 21.90 -3.15 6.86
N GLU A 202 23.18 -2.86 6.63
CA GLU A 202 23.60 -1.85 5.64
C GLU A 202 23.20 -2.24 4.21
N THR A 203 23.00 -3.53 3.94
CA THR A 203 22.60 -4.05 2.63
C THR A 203 21.75 -5.30 2.80
N LEU A 204 20.63 -5.37 2.08
CA LEU A 204 19.76 -6.53 2.07
C LEU A 204 20.40 -7.68 1.26
N PRO A 205 20.37 -8.92 1.78
CA PRO A 205 20.88 -10.09 1.07
C PRO A 205 20.22 -10.27 -0.31
N ASP A 206 20.98 -10.74 -1.30
CA ASP A 206 20.46 -11.03 -2.64
C ASP A 206 19.34 -12.09 -2.62
N SER A 207 19.34 -12.97 -1.61
CA SER A 207 18.28 -13.97 -1.38
C SER A 207 16.90 -13.36 -1.13
N LEU A 208 16.82 -12.05 -0.82
CA LEU A 208 15.55 -11.34 -0.60
C LEU A 208 15.00 -10.66 -1.87
N ASN A 209 15.74 -10.64 -2.98
CA ASN A 209 15.40 -9.80 -4.15
C ASN A 209 13.97 -9.99 -4.69
N SER A 210 13.48 -11.23 -4.80
CA SER A 210 12.11 -11.56 -5.25
C SER A 210 11.12 -11.79 -4.10
N ARG A 211 11.53 -11.53 -2.87
CA ARG A 211 10.76 -11.84 -1.65
C ARG A 211 10.35 -10.61 -0.86
N LEU A 212 10.70 -9.42 -1.34
CA LEU A 212 10.38 -8.16 -0.68
C LEU A 212 9.11 -7.55 -1.25
N HIS A 213 8.39 -6.86 -0.39
CA HIS A 213 7.21 -6.08 -0.73
C HIS A 213 7.13 -4.87 0.19
N CYS A 214 6.71 -3.72 -0.31
CA CYS A 214 6.51 -2.54 0.51
C CYS A 214 5.21 -1.82 0.14
N ASP A 215 4.58 -1.26 1.16
CA ASP A 215 3.34 -0.47 1.07
C ASP A 215 3.59 0.94 1.64
N ILE A 216 2.78 1.90 1.23
CA ILE A 216 2.80 3.29 1.73
C ILE A 216 1.79 3.41 2.86
N VAL A 217 2.22 3.83 4.04
CA VAL A 217 1.32 4.14 5.15
C VAL A 217 0.51 5.38 4.80
N VAL A 218 -0.82 5.27 4.80
CA VAL A 218 -1.72 6.38 4.47
C VAL A 218 -2.49 6.90 5.67
N GLN A 219 -2.63 6.09 6.71
CA GLN A 219 -3.32 6.47 7.93
C GLN A 219 -2.89 5.57 9.09
N THR A 220 -2.89 6.12 10.30
CA THR A 220 -2.79 5.37 11.56
C THR A 220 -3.67 6.04 12.60
N ASP A 221 -4.27 5.25 13.49
CA ASP A 221 -4.99 5.75 14.67
C ASP A 221 -4.29 5.36 15.99
N GLY A 222 -3.08 4.80 15.89
CA GLY A 222 -2.29 4.30 17.01
C GLY A 222 -2.59 2.84 17.40
N ARG A 223 -3.69 2.25 16.91
CA ARG A 223 -4.04 0.82 17.10
C ARG A 223 -4.20 0.07 15.79
N THR A 224 -4.60 0.77 14.74
CA THR A 224 -4.68 0.26 13.38
C THR A 224 -3.86 1.13 12.45
N LEU A 225 -3.34 0.50 11.40
CA LEU A 225 -2.61 1.14 10.34
C LEU A 225 -3.25 0.78 9.00
N GLN A 226 -3.42 1.77 8.14
CA GLN A 226 -3.80 1.56 6.74
C GLN A 226 -2.59 1.84 5.85
N ALA A 227 -2.24 0.88 5.01
CA ALA A 227 -1.20 1.05 3.99
C ALA A 227 -1.72 0.69 2.61
N ILE A 228 -1.21 1.36 1.57
CA ILE A 228 -1.59 1.10 0.18
C ILE A 228 -0.37 0.56 -0.58
N GLY A 229 -0.58 -0.58 -1.23
CA GLY A 229 0.45 -1.28 -2.01
C GLY A 229 -0.08 -1.71 -3.37
N GLY A 230 0.82 -1.74 -4.35
CA GLY A 230 0.57 -2.33 -5.66
C GLY A 230 0.83 -3.83 -5.67
N ASN A 231 0.15 -4.58 -6.52
CA ASN A 231 0.22 -6.04 -6.63
C ASN A 231 -0.04 -6.77 -5.29
N VAL A 232 -0.86 -6.16 -4.44
CA VAL A 232 -1.40 -6.82 -3.24
C VAL A 232 -2.67 -7.53 -3.69
N ARG A 233 -2.66 -8.87 -3.68
CA ARG A 233 -3.77 -9.69 -4.18
C ARG A 233 -4.20 -9.22 -5.59
N ASN A 234 -3.22 -9.12 -6.49
CA ASN A 234 -3.37 -8.76 -7.91
C ASN A 234 -3.99 -7.39 -8.19
N SER A 235 -4.05 -6.48 -7.20
CA SER A 235 -4.64 -5.14 -7.35
C SER A 235 -3.79 -4.07 -6.64
N VAL A 236 -4.19 -2.80 -6.75
CA VAL A 236 -3.81 -1.76 -5.80
C VAL A 236 -4.75 -1.89 -4.60
N SER A 237 -4.22 -2.38 -3.48
CA SER A 237 -5.03 -2.65 -2.29
C SER A 237 -4.64 -1.75 -1.14
N LYS A 238 -5.65 -1.41 -0.33
CA LYS A 238 -5.46 -0.91 1.03
C LYS A 238 -5.44 -2.09 1.99
N THR A 239 -4.34 -2.26 2.69
CA THR A 239 -4.17 -3.24 3.76
C THR A 239 -4.41 -2.55 5.11
N ILE A 240 -5.33 -3.07 5.90
CA ILE A 240 -5.56 -2.67 7.30
C ILE A 240 -4.83 -3.66 8.19
N LEU A 241 -3.94 -3.15 9.05
CA LEU A 241 -3.12 -3.92 9.98
C LEU A 241 -3.46 -3.55 11.43
N THR A 242 -3.56 -4.54 12.30
CA THR A 242 -3.58 -4.33 13.76
C THR A 242 -2.16 -4.04 14.27
N LEU A 243 -1.96 -2.88 14.89
CA LEU A 243 -0.71 -2.52 15.58
C LEU A 243 -0.69 -3.09 17.00
N SER A 244 0.49 -3.15 17.61
CA SER A 244 0.60 -3.46 19.03
C SER A 244 -0.13 -2.40 19.89
N PRO A 245 -0.45 -2.67 21.16
CA PRO A 245 -1.04 -1.65 22.03
C PRO A 245 -0.23 -0.36 22.14
N ASP A 246 1.09 -0.46 21.95
CA ASP A 246 2.01 0.68 21.94
C ASP A 246 2.13 1.35 20.57
N GLY A 247 1.47 0.85 19.53
CA GLY A 247 1.44 1.42 18.18
C GLY A 247 2.59 0.97 17.26
N TYR A 248 3.24 -0.16 17.56
CA TYR A 248 4.28 -0.73 16.69
C TYR A 248 3.70 -1.72 15.68
N LEU A 249 4.35 -1.85 14.53
CA LEU A 249 4.07 -2.95 13.63
C LEU A 249 4.38 -4.28 14.29
N GLN A 250 3.51 -5.25 14.02
CA GLN A 250 3.67 -6.61 14.51
C GLN A 250 4.10 -7.52 13.36
N TYR A 251 4.82 -8.56 13.72
CA TYR A 251 5.08 -9.66 12.80
C TYR A 251 3.77 -10.40 12.53
N ALA A 252 3.42 -10.60 11.26
CA ALA A 252 2.27 -11.39 10.84
C ALA A 252 2.77 -12.58 9.99
N GLY A 253 2.29 -13.80 10.23
CA GLY A 253 2.84 -15.00 9.59
C GLY A 253 2.79 -14.96 8.06
N GLN A 254 1.74 -14.37 7.47
CA GLN A 254 1.57 -14.26 6.01
C GLN A 254 2.38 -13.11 5.40
N ARG A 255 2.70 -12.08 6.19
CA ARG A 255 3.47 -10.89 5.78
C ARG A 255 4.37 -10.46 6.94
N PRO A 256 5.57 -11.04 7.04
CA PRO A 256 6.50 -10.67 8.08
C PRO A 256 7.11 -9.30 7.77
N TRP A 257 6.44 -8.27 8.28
CA TRP A 257 6.94 -6.89 8.31
C TRP A 257 8.23 -6.84 9.11
N PHE A 258 9.23 -6.13 8.59
CA PHE A 258 10.55 -6.12 9.21
C PHE A 258 11.27 -4.77 9.17
N LEU A 259 10.90 -3.91 8.22
CA LEU A 259 11.56 -2.64 7.97
C LEU A 259 10.52 -1.55 7.76
N ILE A 260 10.78 -0.40 8.37
CA ILE A 260 10.05 0.84 8.12
C ILE A 260 11.05 1.83 7.52
N ILE A 261 10.66 2.53 6.47
CA ILE A 261 11.40 3.70 5.98
C ILE A 261 10.60 4.92 6.42
N GLU A 262 11.08 5.58 7.46
CA GLU A 262 10.57 6.87 7.90
C GLU A 262 10.81 7.90 6.80
N ASN A 263 9.74 8.53 6.35
CA ASN A 263 9.78 9.59 5.37
C ASN A 263 9.87 10.95 6.07
N ARG A 264 11.04 11.58 6.05
CA ARG A 264 11.34 12.91 6.60
C ARG A 264 11.38 14.00 5.52
N LEU A 265 10.80 13.74 4.35
CA LEU A 265 10.53 14.80 3.39
C LEU A 265 9.42 15.66 3.99
N ASP A 266 9.75 16.65 4.83
CA ASP A 266 8.96 17.82 5.22
C ASP A 266 9.75 18.73 6.17
#